data_AF-S8FVJ9-F1
#
_entry.id   AF-S8FVJ9-F1
#
_cell.length_a   1.000
_cell.length_b   1.000
_cell.length_c   1.000
_cell.angle_alpha   90.00
_cell.angle_beta   90.00
_cell.angle_gamma   90.00
#
_symmetry.space_group_name_H-M   'P 1'
#
loop_
_entity.id
_entity.type
_entity.pdbx_description
1 polymer ?
#
loop_
_entity_poly.entity_id
_entity_poly.type
_entity_poly.pdbx_seq_one_letter_code
_entity_poly.pdbx_strand_id
1 'polypeptide(L)'
;MADSADGNDQGLLRAPSIGRSLLYPHLPSSSALAEGTRLLITGGIIEVYRRLFTWLVKSVVDKFCITATFDHKDPVYNWLLYWLSRRPIWRSARDIEVTTRQYGLETDRSVPPWLSPKEDLNDTSKAMSYLPREGKTYYMWYQRRLMLVSRRLKTEMSSYQQPETLEIRIFAFDHRILGELLEEARKEFKVAKENVVSVWASNSQNNWVNITSNPKRPVQSVILEPGVKEMLLKDAREFLVSQPWYAARGIPFRRGYLLYGTLGSGKSSTIQSIAGELGLDIYIITL
;
A
#
# COMPACT_ATOMS: atom_id res chain seq x y z
N MET A 1 -16.23 87.35 45.01
CA MET A 1 -14.95 87.98 45.37
C MET A 1 -14.72 87.65 46.84
N ALA A 2 -13.91 86.63 47.13
CA ALA A 2 -13.53 86.14 48.49
C ALA A 2 -14.70 85.68 49.39
N ASP A 3 -14.58 84.73 50.33
CA ASP A 3 -13.50 83.76 50.60
C ASP A 3 -14.06 82.53 51.36
N SER A 4 -13.21 81.50 51.55
CA SER A 4 -13.07 80.56 52.70
C SER A 4 -14.27 80.29 53.64
N ALA A 5 -14.65 79.03 53.93
CA ALA A 5 -14.00 78.10 54.89
C ALA A 5 -14.01 78.61 56.35
N ASP A 6 -14.18 77.82 57.41
CA ASP A 6 -14.19 76.36 57.60
C ASP A 6 -14.94 75.99 58.90
N GLY A 7 -15.23 74.69 59.11
CA GLY A 7 -15.25 74.04 60.42
C GLY A 7 -16.31 74.41 61.48
N ASN A 8 -17.23 73.48 61.74
CA ASN A 8 -17.46 73.05 63.13
C ASN A 8 -17.98 71.60 63.21
N ASP A 9 -17.06 70.66 63.41
CA ASP A 9 -17.34 69.26 63.70
C ASP A 9 -17.42 69.06 65.23
N GLN A 10 -18.59 68.64 65.75
CA GLN A 10 -18.66 67.79 66.96
C GLN A 10 -19.83 66.82 66.84
N GLY A 11 -19.52 65.54 66.63
CA GLY A 11 -20.52 64.49 66.47
C GLY A 11 -20.96 63.86 67.79
N LEU A 12 -22.15 63.23 67.76
CA LEU A 12 -22.53 62.27 68.80
C LEU A 12 -23.44 61.15 68.25
N LEU A 13 -22.83 59.97 68.09
CA LEU A 13 -23.41 58.62 68.15
C LEU A 13 -24.64 58.26 67.30
N ARG A 14 -24.42 57.42 66.25
CA ARG A 14 -25.24 56.21 66.05
C ARG A 14 -24.54 55.13 65.19
N ALA A 15 -24.94 53.88 65.39
CA ALA A 15 -24.28 52.65 64.96
C ALA A 15 -24.07 52.49 63.43
N PRO A 16 -23.03 51.75 62.99
CA PRO A 16 -22.87 51.38 61.59
C PRO A 16 -23.96 50.38 61.17
N SER A 17 -24.83 50.79 60.26
CA SER A 17 -25.81 49.90 59.65
C SER A 17 -25.13 48.92 58.69
N ILE A 18 -25.40 47.63 58.87
CA ILE A 18 -24.82 46.55 58.06
C ILE A 18 -25.38 46.63 56.64
N GLY A 19 -24.64 47.27 55.73
CA GLY A 19 -24.94 47.32 54.30
C GLY A 19 -24.71 45.96 53.64
N ARG A 20 -25.74 45.10 53.62
CA ARG A 20 -25.75 43.85 52.85
C ARG A 20 -25.83 44.15 51.34
N SER A 21 -24.69 44.42 50.69
CA SER A 21 -24.56 44.30 49.23
C SER A 21 -24.53 42.82 48.83
N LEU A 22 -25.71 42.20 48.85
CA LEU A 22 -25.90 40.81 48.44
C LEU A 22 -25.55 40.60 46.97
N LEU A 23 -24.82 39.51 46.72
CA LEU A 23 -24.58 38.94 45.40
C LEU A 23 -25.92 38.63 44.73
N TYR A 24 -26.33 39.46 43.76
CA TYR A 24 -27.34 39.07 42.78
C TYR A 24 -26.60 38.47 41.57
N PRO A 25 -26.72 37.15 41.31
CA PRO A 25 -26.38 36.66 39.99
C PRO A 25 -27.34 37.33 39.00
N HIS A 26 -26.82 37.88 37.91
CA HIS A 26 -27.66 38.38 36.82
C HIS A 26 -28.46 37.21 36.24
N LEU A 27 -29.70 37.04 36.71
CA LEU A 27 -30.69 36.20 36.06
C LEU A 27 -30.82 36.71 34.62
N PRO A 28 -30.48 35.90 33.59
CA PRO A 28 -30.63 36.35 32.21
C PRO A 28 -32.09 36.71 31.97
N SER A 29 -32.31 37.84 31.30
CA SER A 29 -33.67 38.28 30.96
C SER A 29 -34.40 37.17 30.20
N SER A 30 -35.73 37.13 30.32
CA SER A 30 -36.55 36.17 29.57
C SER A 30 -36.30 36.24 28.05
N SER A 31 -35.92 37.42 27.54
CA SER A 31 -35.43 37.61 26.16
C SER A 31 -34.11 36.89 25.87
N ALA A 32 -33.10 36.99 26.74
CA ALA A 32 -31.81 36.33 26.55
C ALA A 32 -31.93 34.79 26.63
N LEU A 33 -32.82 34.27 27.49
CA LEU A 33 -33.17 32.85 27.51
C LEU A 33 -33.92 32.42 26.24
N ALA A 34 -34.84 33.25 25.73
CA ALA A 34 -35.54 33.00 24.47
C ALA A 34 -34.59 33.03 23.26
N GLU A 35 -33.60 33.92 23.24
CA GLU A 35 -32.56 33.97 22.21
C GLU A 35 -31.62 32.75 22.29
N GLY A 36 -31.22 32.35 23.51
CA GLY A 36 -30.46 31.12 23.74
C GLY A 36 -31.19 29.87 23.23
N THR A 37 -32.48 29.72 23.52
CA THR A 37 -33.27 28.59 23.00
C THR A 37 -33.42 28.62 21.49
N ARG A 38 -33.61 29.79 20.87
CA ARG A 38 -33.62 29.94 19.39
C ARG A 38 -32.29 29.51 18.76
N LEU A 39 -31.15 29.88 19.35
CA LEU A 39 -29.84 29.47 18.87
C LEU A 39 -29.63 27.96 19.00
N LEU A 40 -30.04 27.35 20.12
CA LEU A 40 -29.98 25.89 20.32
C LEU A 40 -30.86 25.13 19.32
N ILE A 41 -32.09 25.59 19.07
CA ILE A 41 -32.99 24.99 18.06
C ILE A 41 -32.38 25.10 16.66
N THR A 42 -31.85 26.28 16.30
CA THR A 42 -31.25 26.52 14.98
C THR A 42 -29.99 25.66 14.78
N GLY A 43 -29.11 25.58 15.78
CA GLY A 43 -27.95 24.69 15.77
C GLY A 43 -28.33 23.22 15.68
N GLY A 44 -29.38 22.79 16.39
CA GLY A 44 -29.94 21.44 16.30
C GLY A 44 -30.45 21.11 14.90
N ILE A 45 -31.17 22.03 14.24
CA ILE A 45 -31.64 21.86 12.85
C ILE A 45 -30.46 21.75 11.88
N ILE A 46 -29.42 22.59 12.02
CA ILE A 46 -28.22 22.53 11.18
C ILE A 46 -27.49 21.19 11.34
N GLU A 47 -27.34 20.70 12.57
CA GLU A 47 -26.67 19.43 12.83
C GLU A 47 -27.48 18.22 12.32
N VAL A 48 -28.81 18.24 12.48
CA VAL A 48 -29.71 17.22 11.90
C VAL A 48 -29.61 17.24 10.36
N TYR A 49 -29.63 18.42 9.73
CA TYR A 49 -29.47 18.54 8.28
C TYR A 49 -28.11 18.03 7.81
N ARG A 50 -27.01 18.41 8.47
CA ARG A 50 -25.65 17.94 8.17
C ARG A 50 -25.54 16.41 8.28
N ARG A 51 -26.15 15.83 9.30
CA ARG A 51 -26.16 14.38 9.55
C ARG A 51 -27.02 13.62 8.53
N LEU A 52 -28.19 14.16 8.17
CA LEU A 52 -29.06 13.59 7.14
C LEU A 52 -28.41 13.69 5.75
N PHE A 53 -27.79 14.82 5.41
CA PHE A 53 -27.09 15.00 4.14
C PHE A 53 -25.88 14.07 4.00
N THR A 54 -25.04 13.96 5.03
CA THR A 54 -23.90 13.02 5.02
C THR A 54 -24.34 11.56 4.96
N TRP A 55 -25.43 11.19 5.65
CA TRP A 55 -26.05 9.87 5.54
C TRP A 55 -26.60 9.60 4.13
N LEU A 56 -27.29 10.57 3.51
CA LEU A 56 -27.86 10.43 2.18
C LEU A 56 -26.77 10.31 1.12
N VAL A 57 -25.76 11.19 1.14
CA VAL A 57 -24.60 11.13 0.26
C VAL A 57 -23.88 9.79 0.41
N LYS A 58 -23.62 9.33 1.64
CA LYS A 58 -23.03 8.01 1.87
C LYS A 58 -23.90 6.88 1.33
N SER A 59 -25.21 6.91 1.58
CA SER A 59 -26.15 5.88 1.12
C SER A 59 -26.28 5.82 -0.41
N VAL A 60 -26.10 6.95 -1.11
CA VAL A 60 -26.03 6.99 -2.58
C VAL A 60 -24.68 6.46 -3.05
N VAL A 61 -23.56 6.92 -2.48
CA VAL A 61 -22.21 6.43 -2.84
C VAL A 61 -22.10 4.92 -2.63
N ASP A 62 -22.50 4.39 -1.48
CA ASP A 62 -22.39 2.96 -1.15
C ASP A 62 -23.31 2.08 -2.03
N LYS A 63 -24.33 2.64 -2.68
CA LYS A 63 -25.22 1.93 -3.64
C LYS A 63 -24.78 2.04 -5.11
N PHE A 64 -24.06 3.09 -5.46
CA PHE A 64 -23.67 3.42 -6.85
C PHE A 64 -22.17 3.19 -7.11
N CYS A 65 -21.40 2.84 -6.06
CA CYS A 65 -19.98 2.55 -6.14
C CYS A 65 -19.66 1.14 -5.64
N ILE A 66 -18.87 0.40 -6.43
CA ILE A 66 -18.20 -0.80 -5.97
C ILE A 66 -16.99 -0.38 -5.15
N THR A 67 -16.92 -0.82 -3.89
CA THR A 67 -15.76 -0.61 -3.01
C THR A 67 -15.03 -1.94 -2.80
N ALA A 68 -13.74 -1.98 -3.12
CA ALA A 68 -12.88 -3.12 -2.95
C ALA A 68 -11.67 -2.77 -2.08
N THR A 69 -11.33 -3.63 -1.12
CA THR A 69 -10.21 -3.45 -0.20
C THR A 69 -9.23 -4.61 -0.35
N PHE A 70 -7.96 -4.28 -0.60
CA PHE A 70 -6.88 -5.25 -0.80
C PHE A 70 -5.87 -5.11 0.34
N ASP A 71 -5.54 -6.23 0.99
CA ASP A 71 -4.55 -6.27 2.08
C ASP A 71 -3.14 -6.50 1.51
N HIS A 72 -2.13 -5.85 2.07
CA HIS A 72 -0.73 -6.00 1.63
C HIS A 72 -0.19 -7.45 1.61
N LYS A 73 -0.83 -8.38 2.33
CA LYS A 73 -0.48 -9.81 2.32
C LYS A 73 -0.90 -10.53 1.04
N ASP A 74 -1.83 -9.98 0.27
CA ASP A 74 -2.34 -10.58 -0.96
C ASP A 74 -1.47 -10.17 -2.17
N PRO A 75 -1.03 -11.11 -3.03
CA PRO A 75 -0.34 -10.80 -4.28
C PRO A 75 -1.03 -9.74 -5.16
N VAL A 76 -2.37 -9.66 -5.14
CA VAL A 76 -3.16 -8.66 -5.86
C VAL A 76 -2.77 -7.23 -5.49
N TYR A 77 -2.38 -6.98 -4.24
CA TYR A 77 -1.89 -5.67 -3.78
C TYR A 77 -0.69 -5.20 -4.60
N ASN A 78 0.29 -6.08 -4.83
CA ASN A 78 1.48 -5.77 -5.62
C ASN A 78 1.14 -5.52 -7.10
N TRP A 79 0.21 -6.29 -7.67
CA TRP A 79 -0.24 -6.10 -9.05
C TRP A 79 -0.91 -4.73 -9.24
N LEU A 80 -1.78 -4.35 -8.28
CA LEU A 80 -2.49 -3.08 -8.29
C LEU A 80 -1.55 -1.88 -8.05
N LEU A 81 -0.64 -1.94 -7.09
CA LEU A 81 0.33 -0.86 -6.88
C LEU A 81 1.24 -0.65 -8.09
N TYR A 82 1.73 -1.74 -8.68
CA TYR A 82 2.52 -1.70 -9.92
C TYR A 82 1.72 -1.09 -11.08
N TRP A 83 0.50 -1.57 -11.34
CA TRP A 83 -0.41 -1.02 -12.36
C TRP A 83 -0.72 0.47 -12.11
N LEU A 84 -0.92 0.86 -10.84
CA LEU A 84 -1.16 2.23 -10.41
C LEU A 84 0.04 3.11 -10.73
N SER A 85 1.26 2.73 -10.32
CA SER A 85 2.48 3.54 -10.45
C SER A 85 2.80 4.02 -11.88
N ARG A 86 2.25 3.33 -12.89
CA ARG A 86 2.40 3.64 -14.31
C ARG A 86 1.35 4.59 -14.87
N ARG A 87 0.29 4.88 -14.13
CA ARG A 87 -0.82 5.74 -14.60
C ARG A 87 -0.33 7.19 -14.73
N PRO A 88 -0.78 7.95 -15.74
CA PRO A 88 -0.28 9.30 -16.01
C PRO A 88 -0.62 10.33 -14.92
N ILE A 89 -1.54 10.00 -13.99
CA ILE A 89 -2.00 10.90 -12.93
C ILE A 89 -0.88 11.38 -12.00
N TRP A 90 0.19 10.59 -11.81
CA TRP A 90 1.30 10.98 -10.94
C TRP A 90 2.09 12.18 -11.49
N ARG A 91 2.01 12.46 -12.80
CA ARG A 91 2.63 13.65 -13.42
C ARG A 91 1.96 14.96 -12.99
N SER A 92 0.70 14.93 -12.58
CA SER A 92 -0.08 16.09 -12.14
C SER A 92 -0.41 16.08 -10.64
N ALA A 93 -0.14 14.98 -9.94
CA ALA A 93 -0.38 14.84 -8.51
C ALA A 93 0.63 15.66 -7.69
N ARG A 94 0.12 16.53 -6.80
CA ARG A 94 0.95 17.40 -5.93
C ARG A 94 1.42 16.73 -4.64
N ASP A 95 0.64 15.77 -4.13
CA ASP A 95 1.06 14.87 -3.06
C ASP A 95 1.24 13.50 -3.69
N ILE A 96 2.39 12.89 -3.47
CA ILE A 96 2.73 11.53 -3.92
C ILE A 96 3.69 10.91 -2.91
N GLU A 97 3.68 9.59 -2.82
CA GLU A 97 4.75 8.83 -2.16
C GLU A 97 5.75 8.38 -3.23
N VAL A 98 7.04 8.60 -2.99
CA VAL A 98 8.11 8.14 -3.87
C VAL A 98 8.73 6.89 -3.26
N THR A 99 8.79 5.82 -4.03
CA THR A 99 9.36 4.55 -3.57
C THR A 99 10.35 3.96 -4.56
N THR A 100 11.33 3.22 -4.04
CA THR A 100 12.23 2.35 -4.81
C THR A 100 11.80 0.88 -4.75
N ARG A 101 10.66 0.56 -4.09
CA ARG A 101 10.07 -0.78 -4.10
C ARG A 101 9.67 -1.15 -5.53
N GLN A 102 10.13 -2.30 -6.00
CA GLN A 102 9.79 -2.84 -7.33
C GLN A 102 8.69 -3.94 -7.26
N TYR A 103 7.87 -3.94 -6.19
CA TYR A 103 6.68 -4.82 -6.04
C TYR A 103 6.97 -6.33 -6.19
N GLY A 104 8.15 -6.78 -5.74
CA GLY A 104 8.60 -8.17 -5.88
C GLY A 104 9.40 -8.46 -7.15
N LEU A 105 9.69 -7.45 -7.98
CA LEU A 105 10.58 -7.52 -9.14
C LEU A 105 12.00 -7.01 -8.81
N GLU A 106 12.39 -6.98 -7.53
CA GLU A 106 13.58 -6.25 -7.03
C GLU A 106 14.90 -6.73 -7.66
N THR A 107 15.42 -6.00 -8.64
CA THR A 107 16.80 -6.13 -9.11
C THR A 107 17.75 -5.56 -8.05
N ASP A 108 18.57 -6.43 -7.46
CA ASP A 108 19.68 -6.14 -6.57
C ASP A 108 19.39 -5.44 -5.21
N ARG A 109 19.43 -6.27 -4.16
CA ARG A 109 19.74 -5.89 -2.77
C ARG A 109 20.72 -6.83 -2.04
N SER A 110 21.19 -7.91 -2.67
CA SER A 110 22.07 -8.88 -2.01
C SER A 110 22.92 -9.71 -2.96
N VAL A 111 23.90 -9.06 -3.59
CA VAL A 111 25.16 -9.74 -3.92
C VAL A 111 26.13 -9.51 -2.76
N PRO A 112 26.66 -10.56 -2.11
CA PRO A 112 27.71 -10.39 -1.10
C PRO A 112 28.95 -9.72 -1.72
N PRO A 113 29.68 -8.82 -1.04
CA PRO A 113 30.75 -8.00 -1.64
C PRO A 113 31.87 -8.77 -2.38
N TRP A 114 32.04 -10.06 -2.09
CA TRP A 114 33.01 -10.96 -2.72
C TRP A 114 32.50 -11.69 -3.98
N LEU A 115 31.25 -11.46 -4.39
CA LEU A 115 30.60 -12.06 -5.56
C LEU A 115 30.22 -11.04 -6.65
N SER A 116 30.33 -9.74 -6.37
CA SER A 116 30.12 -8.68 -7.35
C SER A 116 31.28 -8.61 -8.35
N PRO A 117 31.04 -8.76 -9.67
CA PRO A 117 31.96 -8.23 -10.67
C PRO A 117 32.18 -6.74 -10.40
N LYS A 118 33.40 -6.24 -10.59
CA LYS A 118 33.75 -4.83 -10.32
C LYS A 118 32.75 -3.89 -10.99
N GLU A 119 32.22 -2.97 -10.21
CA GLU A 119 31.14 -2.06 -10.60
C GLU A 119 31.55 -1.19 -11.80
N ASP A 120 30.83 -1.32 -12.92
CA ASP A 120 30.76 -0.24 -13.89
C ASP A 120 29.92 0.89 -13.26
N LEU A 121 30.58 2.00 -12.91
CA LEU A 121 30.07 3.12 -12.11
C LEU A 121 28.98 3.97 -12.80
N ASN A 122 28.15 3.39 -13.68
CA ASN A 122 27.30 4.13 -14.61
C ASN A 122 25.82 3.72 -14.65
N ASP A 123 25.37 2.73 -13.85
CA ASP A 123 23.92 2.43 -13.71
C ASP A 123 23.39 2.78 -12.32
N THR A 124 23.26 4.09 -12.06
CA THR A 124 22.62 4.64 -10.86
C THR A 124 21.11 4.80 -11.01
N SER A 125 20.50 4.24 -12.07
CA SER A 125 19.11 4.49 -12.44
C SER A 125 18.09 3.55 -11.76
N LYS A 126 18.17 3.38 -10.42
CA LYS A 126 17.14 2.66 -9.65
C LYS A 126 15.78 3.35 -9.84
N ALA A 127 14.96 2.80 -10.72
CA ALA A 127 13.74 3.42 -11.24
C ALA A 127 12.76 3.77 -10.10
N MET A 128 12.63 5.07 -9.83
CA MET A 128 11.72 5.59 -8.82
C MET A 128 10.28 5.39 -9.29
N SER A 129 9.46 4.79 -8.43
CA SER A 129 8.04 4.60 -8.65
C SER A 129 7.23 5.60 -7.82
N TYR A 130 6.18 6.15 -8.41
CA TYR A 130 5.25 7.06 -7.74
C TYR A 130 4.01 6.30 -7.27
N LEU A 131 3.55 6.60 -6.06
CA LEU A 131 2.42 5.92 -5.41
C LEU A 131 1.45 6.92 -4.76
N PRO A 132 0.20 6.50 -4.50
CA PRO A 132 -0.71 7.28 -3.67
C PRO A 132 -0.14 7.41 -2.26
N ARG A 133 0.07 8.66 -1.82
CA ARG A 133 0.34 8.98 -0.42
C ARG A 133 -0.76 8.41 0.48
N GLU A 134 -0.34 7.81 1.58
CA GLU A 134 -1.22 7.30 2.63
C GLU A 134 -2.23 8.34 3.15
N GLY A 135 -3.43 7.89 3.52
CA GLY A 135 -4.53 8.71 4.02
C GLY A 135 -5.23 9.60 2.98
N LYS A 136 -4.61 9.83 1.82
CA LYS A 136 -5.17 10.65 0.74
C LYS A 136 -5.95 9.82 -0.28
N THR A 137 -7.06 10.38 -0.75
CA THR A 137 -7.86 9.81 -1.85
C THR A 137 -7.53 10.52 -3.17
N TYR A 138 -7.27 9.74 -4.21
CA TYR A 138 -6.95 10.19 -5.57
C TYR A 138 -8.08 9.83 -6.52
N TYR A 139 -8.35 10.69 -7.51
CA TYR A 139 -9.43 10.51 -8.47
C TYR A 139 -8.85 10.30 -9.86
N MET A 140 -9.10 9.15 -10.48
CA MET A 140 -8.66 8.83 -11.83
C MET A 140 -9.78 8.22 -12.67
N TRP A 141 -9.67 8.31 -13.99
CA TRP A 141 -10.62 7.69 -14.90
C TRP A 141 -10.16 6.28 -15.28
N TYR A 142 -11.05 5.30 -15.16
CA TYR A 142 -10.87 3.94 -15.65
C TYR A 142 -12.07 3.56 -16.53
N GLN A 143 -11.83 3.20 -17.79
CA GLN A 143 -12.86 2.89 -18.79
C GLN A 143 -14.08 3.85 -18.80
N ARG A 144 -13.85 5.17 -18.84
CA ARG A 144 -14.89 6.23 -18.79
C ARG A 144 -15.70 6.29 -17.48
N ARG A 145 -15.32 5.55 -16.44
CA ARG A 145 -15.88 5.62 -15.08
C ARG A 145 -14.89 6.29 -14.15
N LEU A 146 -15.40 7.02 -13.16
CA LEU A 146 -14.57 7.63 -12.14
C LEU A 146 -14.16 6.56 -11.11
N MET A 147 -12.87 6.52 -10.77
CA MET A 147 -12.30 5.62 -9.78
C MET A 147 -11.57 6.45 -8.71
N LEU A 148 -11.85 6.15 -7.45
CA LEU A 148 -11.13 6.66 -6.31
C LEU A 148 -10.15 5.61 -5.81
N VAL A 149 -8.94 6.04 -5.47
CA VAL A 149 -7.88 5.19 -4.93
C VAL A 149 -7.38 5.81 -3.64
N SER A 150 -7.33 5.05 -2.55
CA SER A 150 -6.81 5.49 -1.25
C SER A 150 -6.00 4.37 -0.60
N ARG A 151 -4.86 4.70 0.00
CA ARG A 151 -4.06 3.76 0.81
C ARG A 151 -4.23 4.11 2.28
N ARG A 152 -4.57 3.14 3.11
CA ARG A 152 -4.80 3.31 4.56
C ARG A 152 -3.90 2.35 5.32
N LEU A 153 -3.20 2.83 6.35
CA LEU A 153 -2.66 1.95 7.37
C LEU A 153 -3.79 1.43 8.29
N LYS A 154 -3.75 0.15 8.64
CA LYS A 154 -4.46 -0.37 9.80
C LYS A 154 -3.68 0.03 11.05
N THR A 155 -4.29 0.82 11.93
CA THR A 155 -3.73 1.17 13.23
C THR A 155 -3.86 -0.03 14.20
N GLU A 156 -3.05 -1.06 13.99
CA GLU A 156 -2.91 -2.19 14.91
C GLU A 156 -1.67 -2.00 15.82
N MET A 157 -1.80 -2.41 17.07
CA MET A 157 -0.90 -2.02 18.18
C MET A 157 0.42 -2.82 18.24
N SER A 158 0.79 -3.52 17.17
CA SER A 158 1.90 -4.48 17.11
C SER A 158 3.10 -3.96 16.28
N SER A 159 4.24 -3.81 16.95
CA SER A 159 5.33 -2.90 16.54
C SER A 159 6.22 -3.32 15.35
N TYR A 160 5.86 -4.34 14.55
CA TYR A 160 6.76 -4.91 13.53
C TYR A 160 6.28 -4.88 12.08
N GLN A 161 4.98 -4.83 11.83
CA GLN A 161 4.41 -4.64 10.49
C GLN A 161 3.14 -3.81 10.60
N GLN A 162 3.16 -2.57 10.10
CA GLN A 162 1.94 -1.78 9.96
C GLN A 162 1.19 -2.30 8.72
N PRO A 163 0.00 -2.92 8.86
CA PRO A 163 -0.66 -3.54 7.72
C PRO A 163 -1.22 -2.45 6.80
N GLU A 164 -0.68 -2.36 5.59
CA GLU A 164 -1.19 -1.46 4.56
C GLU A 164 -2.43 -2.09 3.89
N THR A 165 -3.42 -1.25 3.57
CA THR A 165 -4.56 -1.63 2.74
C THR A 165 -4.77 -0.64 1.61
N LEU A 166 -5.03 -1.15 0.41
CA LEU A 166 -5.43 -0.37 -0.75
C LEU A 166 -6.95 -0.44 -0.90
N GLU A 167 -7.61 0.71 -0.87
CA GLU A 167 -9.04 0.84 -1.12
C GLU A 167 -9.26 1.44 -2.51
N ILE A 168 -9.96 0.71 -3.37
CA ILE A 168 -10.39 1.17 -4.70
C ILE A 168 -11.91 1.26 -4.71
N ARG A 169 -12.43 2.41 -5.13
CA ARG A 169 -13.87 2.64 -5.30
C ARG A 169 -14.15 3.02 -6.74
N ILE A 170 -15.02 2.31 -7.44
CA ILE A 170 -15.38 2.59 -8.84
C ILE A 170 -16.85 2.99 -8.89
N PHE A 171 -17.16 4.15 -9.47
CA PHE A 171 -18.54 4.56 -9.75
C PHE A 171 -19.12 3.67 -10.86
N ALA A 172 -19.81 2.61 -10.45
CA ALA A 172 -20.26 1.51 -11.29
C ALA A 172 -21.25 0.62 -10.53
N PHE A 173 -22.30 0.16 -11.22
CA PHE A 173 -23.23 -0.86 -10.71
C PHE A 173 -22.82 -2.29 -11.02
N ASP A 174 -21.97 -2.49 -12.03
CA ASP A 174 -21.60 -3.82 -12.55
C ASP A 174 -20.21 -4.22 -12.04
N HIS A 175 -20.16 -5.31 -11.26
CA HIS A 175 -18.93 -5.87 -10.69
C HIS A 175 -17.93 -6.37 -11.73
N ARG A 176 -18.33 -6.59 -12.99
CA ARG A 176 -17.42 -6.99 -14.08
C ARG A 176 -16.25 -6.02 -14.26
N ILE A 177 -16.46 -4.72 -14.06
CA ILE A 177 -15.40 -3.70 -14.19
C ILE A 177 -14.25 -3.91 -13.19
N LEU A 178 -14.54 -4.47 -12.01
CA LEU A 178 -13.52 -4.78 -11.01
C LEU A 178 -12.71 -6.01 -11.44
N GLY A 179 -13.38 -7.01 -12.01
CA GLY A 179 -12.71 -8.17 -12.62
C GLY A 179 -11.78 -7.76 -13.76
N GLU A 180 -12.26 -6.93 -14.68
CA GLU A 180 -11.46 -6.40 -15.79
C GLU A 180 -10.24 -5.60 -15.31
N LEU A 181 -10.40 -4.73 -14.31
CA LEU A 181 -9.30 -3.98 -13.69
C LEU A 181 -8.24 -4.93 -13.09
N LEU A 182 -8.68 -5.97 -12.37
CA LEU A 182 -7.79 -6.95 -11.75
C LEU A 182 -7.08 -7.82 -12.79
N GLU A 183 -7.75 -8.19 -13.88
CA GLU A 183 -7.14 -8.92 -14.99
C GLU A 183 -6.13 -8.06 -15.77
N GLU A 184 -6.42 -6.78 -16.00
CA GLU A 184 -5.48 -5.82 -16.62
C GLU A 184 -4.22 -5.67 -15.75
N ALA A 185 -4.39 -5.41 -14.44
CA ALA A 185 -3.29 -5.29 -13.49
C ALA A 185 -2.45 -6.58 -13.40
N ARG A 186 -3.11 -7.74 -13.32
CA ARG A 186 -2.46 -9.06 -13.33
C ARG A 186 -1.68 -9.30 -14.62
N LYS A 187 -2.23 -8.91 -15.78
CA LYS A 187 -1.58 -9.06 -17.09
C LYS A 187 -0.35 -8.16 -17.22
N GLU A 188 -0.46 -6.88 -16.86
CA GLU A 188 0.69 -5.96 -16.87
C GLU A 188 1.81 -6.40 -15.91
N PHE A 189 1.43 -6.92 -14.73
CA PHE A 189 2.39 -7.45 -13.76
C PHE A 189 3.06 -8.73 -14.29
N LYS A 190 2.28 -9.65 -14.86
CA LYS A 190 2.81 -10.89 -15.47
C LYS A 190 3.83 -10.59 -16.57
N VAL A 191 3.58 -9.62 -17.45
CA VAL A 191 4.50 -9.24 -18.54
C VAL A 191 5.85 -8.71 -18.02
N ALA A 192 5.89 -8.02 -16.87
CA ALA A 192 7.18 -7.68 -16.26
C ALA A 192 7.82 -8.86 -15.53
N LYS A 193 7.04 -9.68 -14.82
CA LYS A 193 7.59 -10.87 -14.16
C LYS A 193 8.15 -11.88 -15.19
N GLU A 194 7.58 -12.00 -16.38
CA GLU A 194 8.07 -12.88 -17.46
C GLU A 194 9.53 -12.59 -17.88
N ASN A 195 10.02 -11.37 -17.65
CA ASN A 195 11.40 -10.97 -17.95
C ASN A 195 12.36 -11.11 -16.76
N VAL A 196 11.90 -11.59 -15.60
CA VAL A 196 12.64 -11.56 -14.34
C VAL A 196 12.49 -12.89 -13.58
N VAL A 197 13.61 -13.43 -13.10
CA VAL A 197 13.68 -14.65 -12.27
C VAL A 197 13.93 -14.25 -10.83
N SER A 198 12.94 -14.43 -9.94
CA SER A 198 13.12 -14.19 -8.51
C SER A 198 13.94 -15.30 -7.86
N VAL A 199 14.91 -14.92 -7.03
CA VAL A 199 15.76 -15.82 -6.25
C VAL A 199 15.43 -15.64 -4.78
N TRP A 200 14.99 -16.73 -4.16
CA TRP A 200 14.60 -16.82 -2.77
C TRP A 200 15.62 -17.64 -1.99
N ALA A 201 15.83 -17.34 -0.71
CA ALA A 201 16.47 -18.26 0.22
C ALA A 201 15.77 -18.28 1.57
N SER A 202 16.10 -19.26 2.40
CA SER A 202 15.66 -19.29 3.79
C SER A 202 16.41 -18.24 4.61
N ASN A 203 15.68 -17.43 5.38
CA ASN A 203 16.28 -16.61 6.43
C ASN A 203 16.51 -17.44 7.71
N SER A 204 17.09 -16.81 8.74
CA SER A 204 17.34 -17.41 10.06
C SER A 204 16.07 -17.82 10.84
N GLN A 205 14.89 -17.43 10.36
CA GLN A 205 13.59 -17.77 10.93
C GLN A 205 12.87 -18.86 10.12
N ASN A 206 13.58 -19.55 9.20
CA ASN A 206 13.05 -20.55 8.27
C ASN A 206 11.95 -20.03 7.32
N ASN A 207 11.91 -18.71 7.09
CA ASN A 207 11.00 -18.07 6.15
C ASN A 207 11.71 -17.79 4.83
N TRP A 208 11.01 -18.03 3.71
CA TRP A 208 11.50 -17.66 2.38
C TRP A 208 11.50 -16.15 2.19
N VAL A 209 12.67 -15.59 1.90
CA VAL A 209 12.85 -14.17 1.56
C VAL A 209 13.40 -14.04 0.15
N ASN A 210 12.88 -13.08 -0.63
CA ASN A 210 13.43 -12.74 -1.94
C ASN A 210 14.74 -11.97 -1.71
N ILE A 211 15.83 -12.49 -2.26
CA ILE A 211 17.20 -11.96 -2.16
C ILE A 211 17.51 -11.02 -3.33
N THR A 212 17.09 -11.42 -4.53
CA THR A 212 17.29 -10.68 -5.76
C THR A 212 16.38 -11.23 -6.85
N SER A 213 15.97 -10.38 -7.77
CA SER A 213 15.20 -10.75 -8.95
C SER A 213 16.02 -10.37 -10.18
N ASN A 214 16.62 -11.35 -10.84
CA ASN A 214 17.56 -11.14 -11.93
C ASN A 214 16.84 -11.12 -13.29
N PRO A 215 17.28 -10.32 -14.28
CA PRO A 215 16.72 -10.41 -15.63
C PRO A 215 16.91 -11.81 -16.22
N LYS A 216 15.94 -12.29 -17.01
CA LYS A 216 15.94 -13.61 -17.64
C LYS A 216 17.21 -13.77 -18.50
N ARG A 217 18.10 -14.67 -18.08
CA ARG A 217 19.30 -15.05 -18.85
C ARG A 217 18.89 -16.00 -19.99
N PRO A 218 19.11 -15.66 -21.28
CA PRO A 218 18.76 -16.55 -22.39
C PRO A 218 19.65 -17.81 -22.38
N VAL A 219 19.06 -18.99 -22.58
CA VAL A 219 19.75 -20.30 -22.57
C VAL A 219 20.88 -20.41 -23.61
N GLN A 220 20.78 -19.63 -24.70
CA GLN A 220 21.83 -19.50 -25.70
C GLN A 220 23.14 -18.97 -25.10
N SER A 221 23.10 -18.08 -24.10
CA SER A 221 24.27 -17.51 -23.40
C SER A 221 25.05 -18.47 -22.48
N VAL A 222 24.74 -19.78 -22.51
CA VAL A 222 25.17 -20.86 -21.60
C VAL A 222 26.62 -20.74 -21.05
N ILE A 223 27.65 -21.34 -21.66
CA ILE A 223 27.70 -22.27 -22.83
C ILE A 223 27.97 -23.70 -22.31
N LEU A 224 27.51 -24.74 -23.02
CA LEU A 224 27.70 -26.16 -22.67
C LEU A 224 27.94 -27.00 -23.93
N GLU A 225 28.31 -28.28 -23.75
CA GLU A 225 28.38 -29.29 -24.81
C GLU A 225 27.06 -29.39 -25.59
N PRO A 226 27.11 -29.61 -26.92
CA PRO A 226 25.91 -29.72 -27.76
C PRO A 226 24.93 -30.78 -27.28
N GLY A 227 23.63 -30.45 -27.22
CA GLY A 227 22.57 -31.37 -26.84
C GLY A 227 22.28 -31.45 -25.34
N VAL A 228 23.21 -31.07 -24.46
CA VAL A 228 23.01 -31.14 -23.00
C VAL A 228 21.92 -30.17 -22.53
N LYS A 229 21.90 -28.95 -23.06
CA LYS A 229 20.88 -27.94 -22.73
C LYS A 229 19.49 -28.37 -23.22
N GLU A 230 19.45 -28.88 -24.45
CA GLU A 230 18.25 -29.30 -25.15
C GLU A 230 17.62 -30.51 -24.45
N MET A 231 18.45 -31.48 -24.02
CA MET A 231 18.04 -32.61 -23.20
C MET A 231 17.44 -32.16 -21.87
N LEU A 232 18.13 -31.29 -21.11
CA LEU A 232 17.66 -30.80 -19.81
C LEU A 232 16.35 -30.01 -19.93
N LEU A 233 16.24 -29.11 -20.91
CA LEU A 233 15.00 -28.36 -21.16
C LEU A 233 13.85 -29.26 -21.58
N LYS A 234 14.10 -30.26 -22.43
CA LYS A 234 13.08 -31.21 -22.86
C LYS A 234 12.55 -32.02 -21.68
N ASP A 235 13.45 -32.62 -20.88
CA ASP A 235 13.09 -33.40 -19.69
C ASP A 235 12.30 -32.57 -18.68
N ALA A 236 12.73 -31.34 -18.41
CA ALA A 236 12.03 -30.44 -17.48
C ALA A 236 10.64 -30.03 -17.99
N ARG A 237 10.48 -29.75 -19.29
CA ARG A 237 9.16 -29.46 -19.90
C ARG A 237 8.24 -30.68 -19.85
N GLU A 238 8.76 -31.86 -20.16
CA GLU A 238 8.02 -33.13 -20.10
C GLU A 238 7.59 -33.44 -18.66
N PHE A 239 8.47 -33.27 -17.68
CA PHE A 239 8.17 -33.43 -16.26
C PHE A 239 7.01 -32.50 -15.83
N LEU A 240 7.04 -31.21 -16.16
CA LEU A 240 5.98 -30.26 -15.81
C LEU A 240 4.60 -30.65 -16.35
N VAL A 241 4.52 -31.24 -17.55
CA VAL A 241 3.25 -31.71 -18.15
C VAL A 241 2.82 -33.07 -17.60
N SER A 242 3.77 -33.88 -17.10
CA SER A 242 3.51 -35.26 -16.64
C SER A 242 2.76 -35.41 -15.31
N GLN A 243 2.39 -34.30 -14.63
CA GLN A 243 1.72 -34.34 -13.31
C GLN A 243 0.53 -35.32 -13.22
N PRO A 244 -0.40 -35.43 -14.22
CA PRO A 244 -1.49 -36.40 -14.16
C PRO A 244 -1.03 -37.86 -14.20
N TRP A 245 0.07 -38.15 -14.91
CA TRP A 245 0.63 -39.50 -15.03
C TRP A 245 1.21 -40.00 -13.71
N TYR A 246 1.85 -39.09 -12.95
CA TYR A 246 2.37 -39.35 -11.60
C TYR A 246 1.23 -39.57 -10.61
N ALA A 247 0.22 -38.70 -10.62
CA ALA A 247 -0.95 -38.79 -9.75
C ALA A 247 -1.71 -40.12 -9.96
N ALA A 248 -1.94 -40.53 -11.22
CA ALA A 248 -2.60 -41.79 -11.56
C ALA A 248 -1.84 -43.05 -11.08
N ARG A 249 -0.55 -42.94 -10.73
CA ARG A 249 0.30 -44.04 -10.26
C ARG A 249 0.64 -43.95 -8.77
N GLY A 250 0.17 -42.92 -8.07
CA GLY A 250 0.54 -42.67 -6.67
C GLY A 250 2.01 -42.33 -6.44
N ILE A 251 2.76 -41.98 -7.50
CA ILE A 251 4.20 -41.68 -7.40
C ILE A 251 4.35 -40.21 -6.99
N PRO A 252 5.19 -39.89 -5.97
CA PRO A 252 5.47 -38.50 -5.60
C PRO A 252 5.99 -37.69 -6.80
N PHE A 253 5.30 -36.59 -7.12
CA PHE A 253 5.65 -35.70 -8.23
C PHE A 253 6.89 -34.86 -7.91
N ARG A 254 8.07 -35.45 -8.06
CA ARG A 254 9.39 -34.84 -7.78
C ARG A 254 10.41 -35.32 -8.82
N ARG A 255 11.29 -34.41 -9.25
CA ARG A 255 12.41 -34.66 -10.18
C ARG A 255 13.66 -34.02 -9.59
N GLY A 256 14.78 -34.74 -9.59
CA GLY A 256 16.07 -34.24 -9.12
C GLY A 256 17.10 -34.29 -10.24
N TYR A 257 17.93 -33.26 -10.34
CA TYR A 257 19.01 -33.16 -11.32
C TYR A 257 20.34 -32.99 -10.59
N LEU A 258 21.36 -33.78 -10.97
CA LEU A 258 22.72 -33.65 -10.45
C LEU A 258 23.62 -33.05 -11.52
N LEU A 259 24.02 -31.79 -11.33
CA LEU A 259 24.97 -31.10 -12.19
C LEU A 259 26.36 -31.14 -11.53
N TYR A 260 27.30 -31.89 -12.10
CA TYR A 260 28.67 -32.05 -11.61
C TYR A 260 29.71 -31.50 -12.60
N GLY A 261 30.99 -31.50 -12.22
CA GLY A 261 32.11 -30.96 -13.00
C GLY A 261 32.92 -29.89 -12.25
N THR A 262 33.93 -29.31 -12.90
CA THR A 262 34.87 -28.33 -12.31
C THR A 262 34.20 -27.05 -11.79
N LEU A 263 34.86 -26.34 -10.86
CA LEU A 263 34.39 -25.02 -10.43
C LEU A 263 34.37 -24.04 -11.62
N GLY A 264 33.37 -23.17 -11.70
CA GLY A 264 33.22 -22.22 -12.81
C GLY A 264 32.61 -22.81 -14.11
N SER A 265 32.32 -24.11 -14.19
CA SER A 265 31.78 -24.77 -15.39
C SER A 265 30.33 -24.40 -15.78
N GLY A 266 29.83 -23.22 -15.39
CA GLY A 266 28.50 -22.72 -15.77
C GLY A 266 27.29 -23.40 -15.11
N LYS A 267 27.47 -24.27 -14.10
CA LYS A 267 26.36 -25.01 -13.43
C LYS A 267 25.24 -24.08 -12.93
N SER A 268 25.56 -23.11 -12.08
CA SER A 268 24.58 -22.15 -11.54
C SER A 268 23.96 -21.27 -12.63
N SER A 269 24.75 -20.86 -13.62
CA SER A 269 24.28 -20.14 -14.81
C SER A 269 23.27 -20.96 -15.63
N THR A 270 23.47 -22.27 -15.71
CA THR A 270 22.58 -23.21 -16.39
C THR A 270 21.24 -23.30 -15.66
N ILE A 271 21.25 -23.48 -14.34
CA ILE A 271 20.04 -23.45 -13.50
C ILE A 271 19.27 -22.14 -13.69
N GLN A 272 19.95 -21.00 -13.64
CA GLN A 272 19.33 -19.68 -13.85
C GLN A 272 18.68 -19.54 -15.24
N SER A 273 19.36 -19.98 -16.30
CA SER A 273 18.83 -19.88 -17.65
C SER A 273 17.66 -20.84 -17.91
N ILE A 274 17.68 -22.05 -17.34
CA ILE A 274 16.57 -23.01 -17.41
C ILE A 274 15.37 -22.49 -16.62
N ALA A 275 15.56 -21.99 -15.40
CA ALA A 275 14.49 -21.41 -14.59
C ALA A 275 13.79 -20.25 -15.31
N GLY A 276 14.57 -19.32 -15.89
CA GLY A 276 14.03 -18.23 -16.71
C GLY A 276 13.33 -18.69 -18.00
N GLU A 277 13.80 -19.79 -18.61
CA GLU A 277 13.14 -20.36 -19.80
C GLU A 277 11.84 -21.09 -19.49
N LEU A 278 11.68 -21.59 -18.27
CA LEU A 278 10.45 -22.23 -17.78
C LEU A 278 9.52 -21.26 -17.03
N GLY A 279 9.95 -20.01 -16.78
CA GLY A 279 9.18 -19.03 -16.00
C GLY A 279 9.07 -19.37 -14.51
N LEU A 280 10.08 -20.05 -13.96
CA LEU A 280 10.13 -20.53 -12.58
C LEU A 280 11.04 -19.64 -11.72
N ASP A 281 10.63 -19.42 -10.47
CA ASP A 281 11.47 -18.78 -9.45
C ASP A 281 12.46 -19.81 -8.85
N ILE A 282 13.62 -19.33 -8.39
CA ILE A 282 14.70 -20.17 -7.84
C ILE A 282 14.66 -20.09 -6.31
N TYR A 283 14.73 -21.25 -5.65
CA TYR A 283 14.77 -21.36 -4.20
C TYR A 283 16.10 -22.00 -3.79
N ILE A 284 16.92 -21.25 -3.06
CA ILE A 284 18.27 -21.66 -2.61
C ILE A 284 18.20 -22.10 -1.15
N ILE A 285 18.72 -23.29 -0.87
CA ILE A 285 18.95 -23.81 0.47
C ILE A 285 20.46 -24.00 0.62
N THR A 286 21.05 -23.32 1.59
CA THR A 286 22.38 -23.64 2.13
C THR A 286 22.21 -24.66 3.24
N LEU A 287 22.86 -25.81 3.09
CA LEU A 287 22.98 -26.87 4.11
C LEU A 287 24.13 -26.57 5.08
#